data_AF-A0A8G0L652-F1
#
_entry.id   AF-A0A8G0L652-F1
#
_cell.length_a   1.000
_cell.length_b   1.000
_cell.length_c   1.000
_cell.angle_alpha   90.00
_cell.angle_beta   90.00
_cell.angle_gamma   90.00
#
_symmetry.space_group_name_H-M   'P 1'
#
loop_
_entity.id
_entity.type
_entity.pdbx_description
1 polymer ?
#
loop_
_entity_poly.entity_id
_entity_poly.type
_entity_poly.pdbx_seq_one_letter_code
_entity_poly.pdbx_strand_id
1 'polypeptide(L)'
;MSTKHFINDPTHLVNTALHSLTLTNPNVALDSDNKIIYRRPSDAPQQVSIISGGGSGHEPSFAAMVGPGMLSAAVAGTIFASPSAEQVRNGIMSRVDTEKGVLVVVMNYTGDILNFGMAVEKAIAAGQAVEMVVVGDDVGVGRKKTGKVGRRGIAGTVLVLKIAGALAAQGRSLEEVAKVARLTAANIVSVGASLEHVHVPGRVIDSSEALAPEQVEVGMGIHNEPGSSREKLELPQLVERMLTQLLDQSDKDRAFLNVNSNEVVLLINNLGGVSVLELGGITTEVVNQLSDKYNIRPVRIISGTFMTSLNGQGFSITLLNVVNTDIGGPGMIELLDAPSEVTGWSAPMQKTSWEAKNTATRTDTAGTNKETQPSGLQMDAKHATSVLTNALERVIAAEPEVTKYDTIVGDGDCGIGLKRGAEGKFTKTPHCLNVL
;
A
#
# COMPACT_ATOMS: atom_id res chain seq x y z
N MET A 1 -0.56 -20.41 4.66
CA MET A 1 -0.25 -19.66 3.43
C MET A 1 0.40 -20.57 2.37
N SER A 2 0.38 -20.22 1.07
CA SER A 2 1.10 -20.98 0.04
C SER A 2 2.62 -20.89 0.25
N THR A 3 3.31 -22.03 0.20
CA THR A 3 4.78 -22.14 0.24
C THR A 3 5.39 -22.30 -1.16
N LYS A 4 4.53 -22.34 -2.19
CA LYS A 4 4.93 -22.52 -3.59
C LYS A 4 5.32 -21.18 -4.20
N HIS A 5 6.43 -21.18 -4.92
CA HIS A 5 6.95 -20.05 -5.66
C HIS A 5 7.15 -20.44 -7.14
N PHE A 6 6.96 -19.49 -8.05
CA PHE A 6 7.25 -19.73 -9.48
C PHE A 6 8.74 -19.89 -9.76
N ILE A 7 9.60 -19.29 -8.92
CA ILE A 7 11.05 -19.41 -8.97
C ILE A 7 11.54 -19.74 -7.56
N ASN A 8 12.17 -20.91 -7.40
CA ASN A 8 12.63 -21.39 -6.09
C ASN A 8 14.07 -21.00 -5.76
N ASP A 9 14.91 -20.72 -6.76
CA ASP A 9 16.27 -20.19 -6.54
C ASP A 9 16.16 -18.70 -6.14
N PRO A 10 16.46 -18.35 -4.88
CA PRO A 10 16.30 -16.99 -4.38
C PRO A 10 17.26 -16.00 -5.05
N THR A 11 18.45 -16.43 -5.48
CA THR A 11 19.43 -15.56 -6.14
C THR A 11 18.98 -15.27 -7.56
N HIS A 12 18.55 -16.30 -8.29
CA HIS A 12 18.00 -16.14 -9.63
C HIS A 12 16.71 -15.28 -9.61
N LEU A 13 15.83 -15.49 -8.63
CA LEU A 13 14.61 -14.68 -8.45
C LEU A 13 14.93 -13.20 -8.29
N VAL A 14 15.85 -12.84 -7.38
CA VAL A 14 16.23 -11.42 -7.18
C VAL A 14 16.80 -10.80 -8.46
N ASN A 15 17.75 -11.47 -9.11
CA ASN A 15 18.38 -10.93 -10.31
C ASN A 15 17.40 -10.77 -11.49
N THR A 16 16.49 -11.73 -11.68
CA THR A 16 15.48 -11.67 -12.75
C THR A 16 14.42 -10.60 -12.46
N ALA A 17 14.01 -10.43 -11.20
CA ALA A 17 13.10 -9.36 -10.78
C ALA A 17 13.71 -7.96 -10.98
N LEU A 18 15.01 -7.79 -10.71
CA LEU A 18 15.70 -6.54 -11.03
C LEU A 18 15.79 -6.33 -12.54
N HIS A 19 16.14 -7.38 -13.30
CA HIS A 19 16.26 -7.27 -14.74
C HIS A 19 14.94 -6.89 -15.42
N SER A 20 13.79 -7.38 -14.92
CA SER A 20 12.49 -7.02 -15.48
C SER A 20 12.21 -5.52 -15.46
N LEU A 21 12.78 -4.79 -14.49
CA LEU A 21 12.61 -3.33 -14.42
C LEU A 21 13.23 -2.61 -15.62
N THR A 22 14.32 -3.13 -16.17
CA THR A 22 14.92 -2.59 -17.41
C THR A 22 14.06 -2.85 -18.65
N LEU A 23 13.15 -3.82 -18.58
CA LEU A 23 12.20 -4.15 -19.65
C LEU A 23 10.91 -3.32 -19.52
N THR A 24 10.50 -2.98 -18.30
CA THR A 24 9.27 -2.23 -18.02
C THR A 24 9.47 -0.73 -17.89
N ASN A 25 10.70 -0.26 -17.69
CA ASN A 25 11.04 1.16 -17.62
C ASN A 25 12.30 1.46 -18.45
N PRO A 26 12.18 2.15 -19.60
CA PRO A 26 13.34 2.45 -20.45
C PRO A 26 14.34 3.41 -19.78
N ASN A 27 13.92 4.14 -18.74
CA ASN A 27 14.76 5.12 -18.03
C ASN A 27 15.78 4.46 -17.08
N VAL A 28 15.76 3.13 -16.89
CA VAL A 28 16.63 2.46 -15.91
C VAL A 28 17.57 1.42 -16.52
N ALA A 29 18.69 1.20 -15.85
CA ALA A 29 19.68 0.19 -16.13
C ALA A 29 19.96 -0.65 -14.87
N LEU A 30 20.54 -1.84 -15.09
CA LEU A 30 20.89 -2.80 -14.03
C LEU A 30 22.40 -3.03 -14.02
N ASP A 31 23.03 -2.82 -12.86
CA ASP A 31 24.30 -3.43 -12.48
C ASP A 31 23.99 -4.77 -11.80
N SER A 32 24.08 -5.86 -12.56
CA SER A 32 23.70 -7.20 -12.09
C SER A 32 24.62 -7.72 -10.99
N ASP A 33 25.90 -7.35 -11.03
CA ASP A 33 26.91 -7.87 -10.10
C ASP A 33 26.68 -7.28 -8.71
N ASN A 34 26.38 -5.99 -8.65
CA ASN A 34 26.10 -5.29 -7.40
C ASN A 34 24.61 -5.26 -7.02
N LYS A 35 23.71 -5.75 -7.89
CA LYS A 35 22.24 -5.70 -7.73
C LYS A 35 21.73 -4.27 -7.55
N ILE A 36 22.16 -3.37 -8.42
CA ILE A 36 21.79 -1.95 -8.38
C ILE A 36 20.95 -1.62 -9.60
N ILE A 37 19.73 -1.15 -9.36
CA ILE A 37 18.92 -0.49 -10.40
C ILE A 37 19.18 1.00 -10.28
N TYR A 38 19.49 1.64 -11.39
CA TYR A 38 19.83 3.06 -11.43
C TYR A 38 19.27 3.72 -12.69
N ARG A 39 19.05 5.02 -12.61
CA ARG A 39 18.64 5.83 -13.77
C ARG A 39 19.75 5.81 -14.82
N ARG A 40 19.36 5.66 -16.09
CA ARG A 40 20.30 5.85 -17.19
C ARG A 40 20.81 7.30 -17.19
N PRO A 41 22.09 7.53 -17.52
CA PRO A 41 22.58 8.87 -17.77
C PRO A 41 21.71 9.57 -18.82
N SER A 42 21.46 10.86 -18.62
CA SER A 42 20.61 11.67 -19.50
C SER A 42 21.06 13.14 -19.47
N ASP A 43 20.74 13.91 -20.51
CA ASP A 43 21.02 15.35 -20.56
C ASP A 43 20.05 16.20 -19.70
N ALA A 44 19.27 15.56 -18.82
CA ALA A 44 18.37 16.25 -17.90
C ALA A 44 19.14 17.13 -16.90
N PRO A 45 18.53 18.22 -16.38
CA PRO A 45 19.16 19.05 -15.37
C PRO A 45 19.63 18.22 -14.16
N GLN A 46 20.85 18.49 -13.71
CA GLN A 46 21.40 17.87 -12.53
C GLN A 46 20.58 18.21 -11.28
N GLN A 47 20.43 17.22 -10.42
CA GLN A 47 19.68 17.28 -9.17
C GLN A 47 20.39 16.48 -8.10
N VAL A 48 19.98 16.66 -6.85
CA VAL A 48 20.40 15.76 -5.75
C VAL A 48 20.02 14.33 -6.11
N SER A 49 21.00 13.42 -6.07
CA SER A 49 20.72 12.01 -6.29
C SER A 49 20.12 11.37 -5.05
N ILE A 50 19.04 10.60 -5.21
CA ILE A 50 18.43 9.88 -4.09
C ILE A 50 18.68 8.39 -4.23
N ILE A 51 19.27 7.80 -3.19
CA ILE A 51 19.52 6.37 -3.09
C ILE A 51 18.70 5.79 -1.94
N SER A 52 18.08 4.65 -2.20
CA SER A 52 17.48 3.80 -1.17
C SER A 52 17.86 2.34 -1.42
N GLY A 53 17.34 1.42 -0.64
CA GLY A 53 17.58 0.00 -0.79
C GLY A 53 17.30 -0.77 0.48
N GLY A 54 17.74 -2.03 0.49
CA GLY A 54 17.45 -2.98 1.57
C GLY A 54 17.38 -4.40 1.03
N GLY A 55 16.92 -5.32 1.87
CA GLY A 55 16.63 -6.69 1.42
C GLY A 55 15.57 -6.73 0.33
N SER A 56 15.68 -7.70 -0.58
CA SER A 56 14.63 -7.99 -1.57
C SER A 56 13.43 -8.68 -0.93
N GLY A 57 12.31 -8.74 -1.64
CA GLY A 57 11.06 -9.32 -1.16
C GLY A 57 10.03 -8.29 -0.70
N HIS A 58 10.27 -7.00 -0.99
CA HIS A 58 9.37 -5.89 -0.69
C HIS A 58 8.91 -5.15 -1.96
N GLU A 59 9.12 -5.75 -3.13
CA GLU A 59 8.80 -5.17 -4.43
C GLU A 59 7.33 -4.69 -4.46
N PRO A 60 7.04 -3.48 -4.97
CA PRO A 60 7.91 -2.63 -5.79
C PRO A 60 9.00 -1.86 -5.03
N SER A 61 8.98 -1.84 -3.69
CA SER A 61 10.02 -1.18 -2.91
C SER A 61 11.36 -1.93 -2.99
N PHE A 62 12.49 -1.29 -3.29
CA PHE A 62 12.65 0.09 -3.78
C PHE A 62 13.06 0.15 -5.25
N ALA A 63 13.44 -0.97 -5.86
CA ALA A 63 14.00 -0.97 -7.21
C ALA A 63 13.02 -0.43 -8.27
N ALA A 64 11.72 -0.72 -8.15
CA ALA A 64 10.72 -0.20 -9.08
C ALA A 64 10.37 1.29 -8.84
N MET A 65 10.94 1.89 -7.79
CA MET A 65 10.82 3.32 -7.48
C MET A 65 11.95 4.16 -8.11
N VAL A 66 12.84 3.53 -8.90
CA VAL A 66 13.91 4.21 -9.63
C VAL A 66 13.40 4.78 -10.94
N GLY A 67 13.65 6.08 -11.14
CA GLY A 67 13.24 6.82 -12.33
C GLY A 67 13.04 8.32 -12.06
N PRO A 68 12.76 9.12 -13.10
CA PRO A 68 12.48 10.54 -12.96
C PRO A 68 11.39 10.84 -11.92
N GLY A 69 11.64 11.83 -11.06
CA GLY A 69 10.71 12.28 -10.02
C GLY A 69 10.71 11.46 -8.72
N MET A 70 11.56 10.43 -8.60
CA MET A 70 11.69 9.62 -7.38
C MET A 70 13.15 9.22 -7.09
N LEU A 71 13.54 7.93 -7.15
CA LEU A 71 14.92 7.51 -6.84
C LEU A 71 15.87 7.63 -8.04
N SER A 72 17.13 7.99 -7.75
CA SER A 72 18.24 7.87 -8.70
C SER A 72 18.79 6.46 -8.79
N ALA A 73 18.88 5.75 -7.66
CA ALA A 73 19.23 4.34 -7.62
C ALA A 73 18.61 3.62 -6.42
N ALA A 74 18.50 2.30 -6.54
CA ALA A 74 18.13 1.41 -5.46
C ALA A 74 19.11 0.23 -5.40
N VAL A 75 19.59 -0.06 -4.19
CA VAL A 75 20.57 -1.14 -3.94
C VAL A 75 19.86 -2.30 -3.28
N ALA A 76 19.79 -3.44 -3.99
CA ALA A 76 19.09 -4.62 -3.50
C ALA A 76 20.06 -5.62 -2.85
N GLY A 77 19.69 -6.07 -1.65
CA GLY A 77 20.33 -7.19 -0.97
C GLY A 77 19.79 -8.54 -1.45
N THR A 78 19.94 -9.58 -0.63
CA THR A 78 19.22 -10.84 -0.84
C THR A 78 17.83 -10.75 -0.19
N ILE A 79 16.99 -11.77 -0.35
CA ILE A 79 15.63 -11.76 0.23
C ILE A 79 15.71 -11.59 1.75
N PHE A 80 15.11 -10.52 2.26
CA PHE A 80 15.08 -10.11 3.67
C PHE A 80 16.47 -9.95 4.34
N ALA A 81 17.50 -9.63 3.56
CA ALA A 81 18.80 -9.26 4.12
C ALA A 81 19.39 -8.05 3.39
N SER A 82 19.83 -7.08 4.18
CA SER A 82 20.45 -5.84 3.72
C SER A 82 21.56 -6.05 2.68
N PRO A 83 21.70 -5.18 1.65
CA PRO A 83 22.88 -5.18 0.80
C PRO A 83 24.14 -4.88 1.62
N SER A 84 25.29 -5.35 1.14
CA SER A 84 26.57 -5.05 1.78
C SER A 84 26.92 -3.56 1.66
N ALA A 85 27.70 -3.05 2.61
CA ALA A 85 28.22 -1.68 2.56
C ALA A 85 28.98 -1.37 1.25
N GLU A 86 29.66 -2.35 0.64
CA GLU A 86 30.37 -2.12 -0.62
C GLU A 86 29.42 -1.99 -1.81
N GLN A 87 28.34 -2.79 -1.87
CA GLN A 87 27.29 -2.60 -2.88
C GLN A 87 26.68 -1.20 -2.77
N VAL A 88 26.36 -0.76 -1.55
CA VAL A 88 25.79 0.58 -1.32
C VAL A 88 26.78 1.67 -1.73
N ARG A 89 28.05 1.53 -1.35
CA ARG A 89 29.10 2.46 -1.74
C ARG A 89 29.26 2.54 -3.26
N ASN A 90 29.22 1.42 -3.97
CA ASN A 90 29.26 1.39 -5.44
C ASN A 90 28.06 2.13 -6.04
N GLY A 91 26.88 2.00 -5.42
CA GLY A 91 25.69 2.78 -5.79
C GLY A 91 25.92 4.29 -5.68
N ILE A 92 26.45 4.74 -4.55
CA ILE A 92 26.73 6.17 -4.27
C ILE A 92 27.82 6.70 -5.20
N MET A 93 28.92 5.97 -5.36
CA MET A 93 30.14 6.49 -5.99
C MET A 93 30.17 6.34 -7.52
N SER A 94 29.37 5.42 -8.09
CA SER A 94 29.56 5.01 -9.49
C SER A 94 28.28 4.84 -10.29
N ARG A 95 27.10 4.90 -9.67
CA ARG A 95 25.81 4.67 -10.35
C ARG A 95 24.87 5.87 -10.34
N VAL A 96 25.26 6.97 -9.71
CA VAL A 96 24.47 8.21 -9.65
C VAL A 96 25.36 9.44 -9.83
N ASP A 97 24.77 10.55 -10.23
CA ASP A 97 25.44 11.85 -10.27
C ASP A 97 25.63 12.39 -8.85
N THR A 98 26.84 12.86 -8.52
CA THR A 98 27.18 13.34 -7.18
C THR A 98 27.44 14.84 -7.10
N GLU A 99 27.42 15.57 -8.22
CA GLU A 99 27.73 17.01 -8.28
C GLU A 99 26.82 17.89 -7.42
N LYS A 100 25.54 17.49 -7.25
CA LYS A 100 24.57 18.15 -6.35
C LYS A 100 24.44 17.49 -4.99
N GLY A 101 25.28 16.48 -4.72
CA GLY A 101 25.23 15.65 -3.52
C GLY A 101 24.26 14.47 -3.64
N VAL A 102 24.35 13.58 -2.66
CA VAL A 102 23.57 12.33 -2.59
C VAL A 102 22.80 12.26 -1.27
N LEU A 103 21.49 12.04 -1.35
CA LEU A 103 20.66 11.70 -0.20
C LEU A 103 20.44 10.19 -0.16
N VAL A 104 20.87 9.56 0.94
CA VAL A 104 20.58 8.16 1.24
C VAL A 104 19.38 8.10 2.18
N VAL A 105 18.28 7.46 1.76
CA VAL A 105 17.11 7.21 2.61
C VAL A 105 17.03 5.72 2.90
N VAL A 106 16.94 5.34 4.18
CA VAL A 106 16.99 3.94 4.59
C VAL A 106 15.90 3.62 5.62
N MET A 107 15.38 2.39 5.58
CA MET A 107 14.49 1.88 6.63
C MET A 107 15.28 1.59 7.91
N ASN A 108 14.65 1.78 9.07
CA ASN A 108 15.30 1.55 10.35
C ASN A 108 15.34 0.06 10.74
N TYR A 109 16.20 -0.71 10.07
CA TYR A 109 16.61 -2.06 10.44
C TYR A 109 18.11 -2.11 10.68
N THR A 110 18.56 -2.83 11.70
CA THR A 110 19.98 -2.83 12.11
C THR A 110 20.94 -3.13 10.97
N GLY A 111 20.64 -4.12 10.13
CA GLY A 111 21.47 -4.46 8.96
C GLY A 111 21.59 -3.28 7.98
N ASP A 112 20.46 -2.63 7.69
CA ASP A 112 20.42 -1.48 6.77
C ASP A 112 21.14 -0.26 7.35
N ILE A 113 20.89 0.07 8.62
CA ILE A 113 21.58 1.19 9.29
C ILE A 113 23.10 1.01 9.27
N LEU A 114 23.59 -0.19 9.59
CA LEU A 114 25.02 -0.45 9.65
C LEU A 114 25.66 -0.46 8.25
N ASN A 115 25.05 -1.13 7.27
CA ASN A 115 25.62 -1.23 5.92
C ASN A 115 25.56 0.10 5.16
N PHE A 116 24.40 0.78 5.16
CA PHE A 116 24.27 2.08 4.50
C PHE A 116 25.06 3.15 5.24
N GLY A 117 25.06 3.16 6.58
CA GLY A 117 25.85 4.09 7.37
C GLY A 117 27.35 3.96 7.07
N MET A 118 27.88 2.73 7.07
CA MET A 118 29.28 2.47 6.70
C MET A 118 29.60 2.94 5.26
N ALA A 119 28.68 2.74 4.31
CA ALA A 119 28.87 3.19 2.93
C ALA A 119 28.88 4.73 2.82
N VAL A 120 27.97 5.40 3.54
CA VAL A 120 27.89 6.86 3.63
C VAL A 120 29.17 7.44 4.21
N GLU A 121 29.64 6.94 5.35
CA GLU A 121 30.89 7.40 5.97
C GLU A 121 32.10 7.23 5.04
N LYS A 122 32.18 6.10 4.32
CA LYS A 122 33.23 5.88 3.31
C LYS A 122 33.13 6.84 2.12
N ALA A 123 31.91 7.19 1.69
CA ALA A 123 31.70 8.14 0.59
C ALA A 123 32.07 9.58 1.01
N ILE A 124 31.71 9.97 2.23
CA ILE A 124 32.10 11.26 2.84
C ILE A 124 33.63 11.33 2.95
N ALA A 125 34.28 10.28 3.45
CA ALA A 125 35.74 10.21 3.52
C ALA A 125 36.42 10.28 2.14
N ALA A 126 35.72 9.88 1.08
CA ALA A 126 36.16 10.01 -0.32
C ALA A 126 35.81 11.37 -0.96
N GLY A 127 35.33 12.34 -0.18
CA GLY A 127 35.06 13.70 -0.62
C GLY A 127 33.68 13.94 -1.23
N GLN A 128 32.75 12.99 -1.12
CA GLN A 128 31.37 13.17 -1.60
C GLN A 128 30.50 13.88 -0.57
N ALA A 129 29.64 14.79 -1.01
CA ALA A 129 28.59 15.37 -0.18
C ALA A 129 27.42 14.38 -0.07
N VAL A 130 27.28 13.73 1.08
CA VAL A 130 26.26 12.70 1.31
C VAL A 130 25.52 12.96 2.63
N GLU A 131 24.20 12.90 2.60
CA GLU A 131 23.32 12.94 3.77
C GLU A 131 22.59 11.61 3.91
N MET A 132 22.28 11.22 5.16
CA MET A 132 21.54 9.98 5.44
C MET A 132 20.31 10.24 6.30
N VAL A 133 19.14 9.82 5.81
CA VAL A 133 17.85 9.89 6.50
C VAL A 133 17.35 8.49 6.81
N VAL A 134 17.08 8.26 8.09
CA VAL A 134 16.51 7.00 8.58
C VAL A 134 15.01 7.17 8.76
N VAL A 135 14.24 6.24 8.20
CA VAL A 135 12.78 6.19 8.34
C VAL A 135 12.41 5.09 9.31
N GLY A 136 11.77 5.49 10.41
CA GLY A 136 11.13 4.58 11.35
C GLY A 136 9.73 5.09 11.64
N ASP A 137 8.74 4.59 10.91
CA ASP A 137 7.32 4.98 10.93
C ASP A 137 6.44 3.99 11.69
N ASP A 138 6.89 2.74 11.88
CA ASP A 138 6.06 1.68 12.45
C ASP A 138 5.78 1.85 13.97
N VAL A 139 4.51 1.89 14.33
CA VAL A 139 4.03 1.97 15.72
C VAL A 139 3.65 0.61 16.30
N GLY A 140 3.71 -0.46 15.50
CA GLY A 140 3.42 -1.83 15.93
C GLY A 140 4.31 -2.29 17.08
N VAL A 141 5.52 -1.75 17.22
CA VAL A 141 6.40 -1.99 18.36
C VAL A 141 6.60 -0.69 19.14
N GLY A 142 6.12 -0.66 20.40
CA GLY A 142 6.23 0.51 21.26
C GLY A 142 7.67 0.78 21.74
N ARG A 143 7.86 1.96 22.35
CA ARG A 143 9.15 2.47 22.85
C ARG A 143 9.85 1.49 23.79
N LYS A 144 9.10 0.82 24.67
CA LYS A 144 9.65 -0.12 25.65
C LYS A 144 10.33 -1.32 24.99
N LYS A 145 9.76 -1.86 23.91
CA LYS A 145 10.28 -3.04 23.20
C LYS A 145 11.35 -2.66 22.17
N THR A 146 11.25 -1.48 21.54
CA THR A 146 12.25 -0.99 20.56
C THR A 146 13.54 -0.47 21.20
N GLY A 147 13.48 0.05 22.43
CA GLY A 147 14.65 0.55 23.14
C GLY A 147 15.43 1.61 22.35
N LYS A 148 16.76 1.46 22.28
CA LYS A 148 17.63 2.38 21.54
C LYS A 148 17.60 2.20 20.02
N VAL A 149 17.08 1.08 19.52
CA VAL A 149 17.00 0.79 18.07
C VAL A 149 15.91 1.66 17.43
N GLY A 150 14.83 1.96 18.16
CA GLY A 150 13.73 2.77 17.66
C GLY A 150 12.74 1.99 16.79
N ARG A 151 11.80 2.71 16.17
CA ARG A 151 10.71 2.17 15.34
C ARG A 151 11.25 1.52 14.06
N ARG A 152 10.66 0.42 13.60
CA ARG A 152 10.95 -0.15 12.28
C ARG A 152 10.53 0.82 11.17
N GLY A 153 11.21 0.75 10.03
CA GLY A 153 10.76 1.41 8.79
C GLY A 153 9.85 0.49 7.99
N ILE A 154 8.68 0.96 7.56
CA ILE A 154 7.75 0.21 6.71
C ILE A 154 7.21 1.13 5.58
N ALA A 155 5.95 0.93 5.16
CA ALA A 155 5.36 1.52 3.97
C ALA A 155 5.41 3.06 3.91
N GLY A 156 5.48 3.76 5.05
CA GLY A 156 5.63 5.21 5.10
C GLY A 156 6.92 5.71 4.46
N THR A 157 7.95 4.88 4.37
CA THR A 157 9.19 5.16 3.63
C THR A 157 8.91 5.55 2.18
N VAL A 158 7.90 4.95 1.54
CA VAL A 158 7.55 5.26 0.14
C VAL A 158 7.10 6.72 -0.01
N LEU A 159 6.37 7.27 0.96
CA LEU A 159 5.96 8.69 0.96
C LEU A 159 7.15 9.62 1.13
N VAL A 160 8.11 9.26 1.99
CA VAL A 160 9.37 10.01 2.16
C VAL A 160 10.13 10.06 0.84
N LEU A 161 10.27 8.93 0.14
CA LEU A 161 10.94 8.84 -1.15
C LEU A 161 10.24 9.67 -2.22
N LYS A 162 8.90 9.61 -2.28
CA LYS A 162 8.11 10.36 -3.26
C LYS A 162 8.27 11.88 -3.08
N ILE A 163 8.19 12.36 -1.83
CA ILE A 163 8.30 13.78 -1.50
C ILE A 163 9.73 14.27 -1.72
N ALA A 164 10.73 13.53 -1.26
CA ALA A 164 12.14 13.90 -1.44
C ALA A 164 12.55 13.89 -2.92
N GLY A 165 12.14 12.86 -3.69
CA GLY A 165 12.44 12.76 -5.11
C GLY A 165 11.81 13.84 -5.95
N ALA A 166 10.55 14.19 -5.66
CA ALA A 166 9.89 15.33 -6.30
C ALA A 166 10.61 16.66 -6.01
N LEU A 167 11.09 16.85 -4.77
CA LEU A 167 11.79 18.06 -4.38
C LEU A 167 13.19 18.15 -5.02
N ALA A 168 13.91 17.03 -5.09
CA ALA A 168 15.17 16.93 -5.79
C ALA A 168 14.99 17.26 -7.28
N ALA A 169 13.92 16.76 -7.92
CA ALA A 169 13.62 17.03 -9.33
C ALA A 169 13.37 18.52 -9.63
N GLN A 170 13.08 19.33 -8.63
CA GLN A 170 12.97 20.79 -8.74
C GLN A 170 14.33 21.51 -8.60
N GLY A 171 15.44 20.77 -8.49
CA GLY A 171 16.79 21.33 -8.40
C GLY A 171 17.16 21.92 -7.03
N ARG A 172 16.44 21.55 -5.98
CA ARG A 172 16.69 22.02 -4.60
C ARG A 172 17.99 21.44 -4.04
N SER A 173 18.55 22.11 -3.03
CA SER A 173 19.85 21.73 -2.46
C SER A 173 19.76 20.43 -1.66
N LEU A 174 20.89 19.73 -1.48
CA LEU A 174 20.96 18.53 -0.63
C LEU A 174 20.42 18.80 0.79
N GLU A 175 20.74 19.97 1.35
CA GLU A 175 20.27 20.38 2.67
C GLU A 175 18.74 20.52 2.72
N GLU A 176 18.14 21.19 1.73
CA GLU A 176 16.68 21.34 1.65
C GLU A 176 15.98 19.99 1.46
N VAL A 177 16.51 19.14 0.59
CA VAL A 177 15.95 17.81 0.33
C VAL A 177 16.06 16.92 1.57
N ALA A 178 17.22 16.89 2.24
CA ALA A 178 17.42 16.14 3.48
C ALA A 178 16.50 16.67 4.60
N LYS A 179 16.36 17.99 4.74
CA LYS A 179 15.45 18.62 5.70
C LYS A 179 14.01 18.16 5.50
N VAL A 180 13.49 18.23 4.28
CA VAL A 180 12.11 17.82 3.98
C VAL A 180 11.93 16.31 4.12
N ALA A 181 12.93 15.50 3.77
CA ALA A 181 12.87 14.06 3.99
C ALA A 181 12.81 13.69 5.49
N ARG A 182 13.62 14.32 6.35
CA ARG A 182 13.56 14.14 7.82
C ARG A 182 12.24 14.62 8.38
N LEU A 183 11.76 15.78 7.93
CA LEU A 183 10.49 16.35 8.36
C LEU A 183 9.32 15.42 8.00
N THR A 184 9.33 14.86 6.79
CA THR A 184 8.32 13.90 6.34
C THR A 184 8.38 12.63 7.17
N ALA A 185 9.57 12.04 7.37
CA ALA A 185 9.75 10.84 8.20
C ALA A 185 9.29 11.05 9.66
N ALA A 186 9.49 12.25 10.21
CA ALA A 186 9.04 12.60 11.57
C ALA A 186 7.51 12.77 11.68
N ASN A 187 6.82 13.01 10.57
CA ASN A 187 5.37 13.24 10.51
C ASN A 187 4.59 12.06 9.92
N ILE A 188 5.16 10.85 9.96
CA ILE A 188 4.50 9.61 9.52
C ILE A 188 4.40 8.61 10.67
N VAL A 189 3.25 7.92 10.72
CA VAL A 189 3.00 6.74 11.55
C VAL A 189 2.34 5.66 10.73
N SER A 190 2.76 4.42 10.94
CA SER A 190 2.28 3.25 10.21
C SER A 190 2.10 2.04 11.11
N VAL A 191 1.18 1.14 10.77
CA VAL A 191 1.02 -0.15 11.44
C VAL A 191 0.51 -1.20 10.45
N GLY A 192 1.09 -2.40 10.49
CA GLY A 192 0.68 -3.55 9.70
C GLY A 192 -0.21 -4.52 10.46
N ALA A 193 -0.92 -5.38 9.75
CA ALA A 193 -1.57 -6.56 10.29
C ALA A 193 -1.51 -7.69 9.25
N SER A 194 -1.31 -8.92 9.74
CA SER A 194 -1.15 -10.10 8.88
C SER A 194 -1.93 -11.29 9.40
N LEU A 195 -2.52 -12.04 8.48
CA LEU A 195 -3.26 -13.27 8.77
C LEU A 195 -2.34 -14.49 8.94
N GLU A 196 -1.09 -14.41 8.47
CA GLU A 196 -0.11 -15.50 8.54
C GLU A 196 1.32 -15.00 8.25
N HIS A 197 2.33 -15.76 8.67
CA HIS A 197 3.73 -15.55 8.28
C HIS A 197 3.97 -15.83 6.79
N VAL A 198 4.90 -15.10 6.17
CA VAL A 198 5.28 -15.30 4.77
C VAL A 198 6.32 -16.39 4.60
N HIS A 199 6.25 -17.10 3.47
CA HIS A 199 7.25 -18.12 3.13
C HIS A 199 8.37 -17.52 2.27
N VAL A 200 9.60 -17.58 2.76
CA VAL A 200 10.78 -17.09 2.02
C VAL A 200 11.25 -18.17 1.03
N PRO A 201 11.36 -17.87 -0.30
CA PRO A 201 11.87 -18.81 -1.29
C PRO A 201 13.20 -19.45 -0.88
N GLY A 202 13.30 -20.77 -1.02
CA GLY A 202 14.51 -21.53 -0.68
C GLY A 202 14.72 -21.81 0.82
N ARG A 203 13.83 -21.37 1.71
CA ARG A 203 13.85 -21.76 3.13
C ARG A 203 12.98 -22.99 3.40
N VAL A 204 13.30 -23.70 4.48
CA VAL A 204 12.48 -24.81 4.99
C VAL A 204 11.24 -24.21 5.66
N ILE A 205 10.11 -24.93 5.53
CA ILE A 205 8.86 -24.57 6.20
C ILE A 205 9.02 -24.87 7.69
N ASP A 206 8.96 -23.83 8.52
CA ASP A 206 8.81 -23.99 9.97
C ASP A 206 7.35 -23.74 10.35
N SER A 207 6.63 -24.82 10.68
CA SER A 207 5.22 -24.72 11.08
C SER A 207 5.03 -24.34 12.54
N SER A 208 6.11 -24.23 13.34
CA SER A 208 6.01 -23.90 14.77
C SER A 208 5.68 -22.42 15.02
N GLU A 209 5.87 -21.56 14.03
CA GLU A 209 5.62 -20.12 14.13
C GLU A 209 4.30 -19.66 13.50
N ALA A 210 3.54 -20.59 12.88
CA ALA A 210 2.31 -20.29 12.17
C ALA A 210 1.22 -19.71 13.10
N LEU A 211 0.38 -18.84 12.54
CA LEU A 211 -0.79 -18.32 13.23
C LEU A 211 -1.90 -19.38 13.26
N ALA A 212 -2.72 -19.37 14.32
CA ALA A 212 -3.91 -20.21 14.34
C ALA A 212 -4.93 -19.72 13.29
N PRO A 213 -5.82 -20.59 12.74
CA PRO A 213 -6.67 -20.26 11.60
C PRO A 213 -7.56 -19.00 11.72
N GLU A 214 -7.91 -18.60 12.94
CA GLU A 214 -8.76 -17.42 13.23
C GLU A 214 -7.96 -16.24 13.80
N GLN A 215 -6.63 -16.34 13.85
CA GLN A 215 -5.78 -15.31 14.43
C GLN A 215 -5.28 -14.33 13.37
N VAL A 216 -5.21 -13.07 13.77
CA VAL A 216 -4.47 -12.01 13.09
C VAL A 216 -3.37 -11.50 14.02
N GLU A 217 -2.21 -11.20 13.46
CA GLU A 217 -1.10 -10.57 14.19
C GLU A 217 -1.03 -9.07 13.87
N VAL A 218 -1.30 -8.25 14.88
CA VAL A 218 -1.27 -6.78 14.78
C VAL A 218 0.14 -6.28 15.01
N GLY A 219 0.62 -5.47 14.08
CA GLY A 219 1.96 -4.91 14.08
C GLY A 219 3.03 -5.92 13.68
N MET A 220 2.71 -6.99 12.95
CA MET A 220 3.74 -7.88 12.39
C MET A 220 4.68 -7.08 11.46
N GLY A 221 5.98 -7.34 11.53
CA GLY A 221 6.97 -6.69 10.67
C GLY A 221 6.95 -7.23 9.25
N ILE A 222 7.64 -6.53 8.33
CA ILE A 222 7.72 -6.92 6.92
C ILE A 222 8.62 -8.14 6.67
N HIS A 223 9.33 -8.64 7.68
CA HIS A 223 10.17 -9.84 7.59
C HIS A 223 9.72 -10.95 8.58
N ASN A 224 8.42 -11.01 8.91
CA ASN A 224 7.82 -11.87 9.95
C ASN A 224 8.25 -11.53 11.39
N GLU A 225 8.77 -10.34 11.67
CA GLU A 225 9.14 -10.00 13.04
C GLU A 225 7.89 -9.90 13.93
N PRO A 226 7.94 -10.44 15.17
CA PRO A 226 6.78 -10.48 16.05
C PRO A 226 6.18 -9.11 16.31
N GLY A 227 4.86 -9.03 16.15
CA GLY A 227 4.08 -7.83 16.36
C GLY A 227 3.81 -7.48 17.81
N SER A 228 2.74 -6.71 18.00
CA SER A 228 2.25 -6.27 19.32
C SER A 228 1.33 -7.30 19.98
N SER A 229 0.53 -8.02 19.19
CA SER A 229 -0.46 -8.95 19.70
C SER A 229 -0.93 -9.91 18.60
N ARG A 230 -1.35 -11.12 19.02
CA ARG A 230 -2.07 -12.10 18.20
C ARG A 230 -3.48 -12.21 18.77
N GLU A 231 -4.49 -11.89 17.98
CA GLU A 231 -5.88 -11.73 18.43
C GLU A 231 -6.84 -12.37 17.42
N LYS A 232 -8.06 -12.69 17.85
CA LYS A 232 -9.16 -13.09 16.94
C LYS A 232 -10.03 -11.88 16.68
N LEU A 233 -9.79 -11.18 15.56
CA LEU A 233 -10.46 -9.93 15.22
C LEU A 233 -10.97 -10.00 13.78
N GLU A 234 -12.24 -9.66 13.60
CA GLU A 234 -12.78 -9.34 12.27
C GLU A 234 -12.31 -7.93 11.86
N LEU A 235 -12.49 -7.61 10.57
CA LEU A 235 -11.95 -6.38 9.98
C LEU A 235 -12.29 -5.09 10.75
N PRO A 236 -13.53 -4.82 11.19
CA PRO A 236 -13.84 -3.59 11.93
C PRO A 236 -13.08 -3.45 13.24
N GLN A 237 -12.96 -4.53 14.02
CA GLN A 237 -12.22 -4.54 15.29
C GLN A 237 -10.70 -4.47 15.05
N LEU A 238 -10.22 -5.10 13.98
CA LEU A 238 -8.82 -5.02 13.58
C LEU A 238 -8.44 -3.59 13.21
N VAL A 239 -9.23 -2.93 12.37
CA VAL A 239 -9.01 -1.53 11.97
C VAL A 239 -9.11 -0.60 13.19
N GLU A 240 -10.08 -0.80 14.07
CA GLU A 240 -10.18 -0.04 15.32
C GLU A 240 -8.91 -0.17 16.17
N ARG A 241 -8.40 -1.40 16.32
CA ARG A 241 -7.17 -1.68 17.05
C ARG A 241 -5.96 -1.00 16.42
N MET A 242 -5.83 -1.06 15.10
CA MET A 242 -4.74 -0.43 14.35
C MET A 242 -4.79 1.10 14.45
N LEU A 243 -5.96 1.71 14.26
CA LEU A 243 -6.14 3.16 14.38
C LEU A 243 -5.90 3.65 15.81
N THR A 244 -6.29 2.87 16.82
CA THR A 244 -5.97 3.16 18.23
C THR A 244 -4.46 3.22 18.44
N GLN A 245 -3.69 2.27 17.90
CA GLN A 245 -2.22 2.30 18.01
C GLN A 245 -1.59 3.52 17.31
N LEU A 246 -2.20 4.01 16.22
CA LEU A 246 -1.70 5.16 15.47
C LEU A 246 -2.04 6.50 16.14
N LEU A 247 -3.22 6.61 16.76
CA LEU A 247 -3.82 7.91 17.09
C LEU A 247 -4.03 8.16 18.59
N ASP A 248 -4.06 7.12 19.43
CA ASP A 248 -4.31 7.30 20.87
C ASP A 248 -3.12 7.97 21.58
N GLN A 249 -3.29 9.23 21.95
CA GLN A 249 -2.29 10.02 22.68
C GLN A 249 -2.15 9.62 24.16
N SER A 250 -3.05 8.77 24.67
CA SER A 250 -2.98 8.21 26.01
C SER A 250 -1.97 7.05 26.10
N ASP A 251 -1.75 6.31 25.02
CA ASP A 251 -0.71 5.26 24.93
C ASP A 251 0.68 5.90 24.86
N LYS A 252 1.31 6.11 26.03
CA LYS A 252 2.68 6.67 26.09
C LYS A 252 3.75 5.78 25.47
N ASP A 253 3.45 4.51 25.23
CA ASP A 253 4.37 3.59 24.55
C ASP A 253 4.34 3.79 23.03
N ARG A 254 3.17 4.13 22.44
CA ARG A 254 2.95 4.23 20.98
C ARG A 254 2.52 5.59 20.43
N ALA A 255 2.23 6.58 21.26
CA ALA A 255 1.89 7.94 20.82
C ALA A 255 3.13 8.66 20.25
N PHE A 256 3.59 8.26 19.06
CA PHE A 256 4.79 8.78 18.40
C PHE A 256 4.55 10.10 17.67
N LEU A 257 3.30 10.32 17.23
CA LEU A 257 2.90 11.50 16.50
C LEU A 257 1.50 11.91 16.96
N ASN A 258 1.29 13.22 17.10
CA ASN A 258 -0.04 13.80 17.23
C ASN A 258 -0.52 14.23 15.84
N VAL A 259 -1.43 13.46 15.23
CA VAL A 259 -1.98 13.78 13.91
C VAL A 259 -3.02 14.87 14.07
N ASN A 260 -2.61 16.11 13.83
CA ASN A 260 -3.39 17.33 14.10
C ASN A 260 -3.52 18.25 12.88
N SER A 261 -3.04 17.81 11.72
CA SER A 261 -3.18 18.53 10.46
C SER A 261 -4.60 18.39 9.90
N ASN A 262 -5.06 19.44 9.22
CA ASN A 262 -6.28 19.39 8.40
C ASN A 262 -6.04 18.69 7.05
N GLU A 263 -4.78 18.40 6.72
CA GLU A 263 -4.36 17.77 5.47
C GLU A 263 -3.68 16.43 5.77
N VAL A 264 -4.46 15.41 6.16
CA VAL A 264 -3.91 14.07 6.40
C VAL A 264 -3.88 13.29 5.09
N VAL A 265 -2.76 12.62 4.81
CA VAL A 265 -2.67 11.65 3.69
C VAL A 265 -2.77 10.24 4.26
N LEU A 266 -3.63 9.43 3.65
CA LEU A 266 -3.80 8.01 3.96
C LEU A 266 -3.14 7.15 2.89
N LEU A 267 -2.28 6.23 3.32
CA LEU A 267 -1.76 5.14 2.48
C LEU A 267 -2.22 3.79 3.06
N ILE A 268 -3.01 3.05 2.28
CA ILE A 268 -3.36 1.64 2.51
C ILE A 268 -2.45 0.79 1.63
N ASN A 269 -1.54 0.05 2.26
CA ASN A 269 -0.55 -0.74 1.55
C ASN A 269 -0.80 -2.24 1.71
N ASN A 270 -0.85 -2.95 0.59
CA ASN A 270 -0.97 -4.40 0.50
C ASN A 270 0.41 -5.06 0.69
N LEU A 271 0.49 -6.08 1.57
CA LEU A 271 1.73 -6.84 1.79
C LEU A 271 1.99 -7.91 0.73
N GLY A 272 1.13 -8.03 -0.29
CA GLY A 272 1.34 -8.77 -1.52
C GLY A 272 0.31 -9.89 -1.76
N GLY A 273 -0.32 -10.40 -0.71
CA GLY A 273 -1.24 -11.53 -0.73
C GLY A 273 -2.72 -11.19 -0.55
N VAL A 274 -3.09 -9.93 -0.36
CA VAL A 274 -4.50 -9.50 -0.20
C VAL A 274 -5.11 -9.24 -1.59
N SER A 275 -6.34 -9.70 -1.82
CA SER A 275 -7.01 -9.45 -3.10
C SER A 275 -7.36 -7.96 -3.28
N VAL A 276 -7.45 -7.50 -4.53
CA VAL A 276 -7.88 -6.12 -4.82
C VAL A 276 -9.30 -5.86 -4.30
N LEU A 277 -10.16 -6.89 -4.27
CA LEU A 277 -11.50 -6.82 -3.69
C LEU A 277 -11.45 -6.55 -2.19
N GLU A 278 -10.67 -7.33 -1.44
CA GLU A 278 -10.50 -7.14 0.01
C GLU A 278 -9.83 -5.80 0.32
N LEU A 279 -8.83 -5.39 -0.45
CA LEU A 279 -8.16 -4.10 -0.27
C LEU A 279 -9.14 -2.93 -0.42
N GLY A 280 -10.12 -3.04 -1.33
CA GLY A 280 -11.22 -2.09 -1.44
C GLY A 280 -12.08 -2.02 -0.17
N GLY A 281 -12.49 -3.18 0.36
CA GLY A 281 -13.23 -3.27 1.62
C GLY A 281 -12.46 -2.71 2.83
N ILE A 282 -11.17 -3.05 2.95
CA ILE A 282 -10.24 -2.51 3.96
C ILE A 282 -10.17 -0.98 3.85
N THR A 283 -10.01 -0.46 2.64
CA THR A 283 -9.92 0.98 2.40
C THR A 283 -11.19 1.70 2.87
N THR A 284 -12.37 1.16 2.54
CA THR A 284 -13.65 1.71 3.01
C THR A 284 -13.76 1.71 4.53
N GLU A 285 -13.42 0.59 5.18
CA GLU A 285 -13.50 0.49 6.65
C GLU A 285 -12.59 1.51 7.35
N VAL A 286 -11.34 1.64 6.90
CA VAL A 286 -10.37 2.60 7.47
C VAL A 286 -10.85 4.04 7.29
N VAL A 287 -11.32 4.40 6.11
CA VAL A 287 -11.81 5.77 5.82
C VAL A 287 -13.04 6.11 6.66
N ASN A 288 -13.98 5.18 6.82
CA ASN A 288 -15.17 5.39 7.64
C ASN A 288 -14.78 5.59 9.11
N GLN A 289 -13.94 4.73 9.68
CA GLN A 289 -13.53 4.88 11.08
C GLN A 289 -12.70 6.14 11.35
N LEU A 290 -11.82 6.54 10.43
CA LEU A 290 -11.10 7.82 10.53
C LEU A 290 -12.07 9.01 10.59
N SER A 291 -13.08 9.02 9.72
CA SER A 291 -14.13 10.05 9.69
C SER A 291 -14.94 10.04 10.99
N ASP A 292 -15.46 8.89 11.37
CA ASP A 292 -16.52 8.79 12.37
C ASP A 292 -16.00 8.83 13.81
N LYS A 293 -14.82 8.25 14.07
CA LYS A 293 -14.22 8.20 15.42
C LYS A 293 -13.21 9.30 15.68
N TYR A 294 -12.48 9.74 14.66
CA TYR A 294 -11.35 10.67 14.81
C TYR A 294 -11.57 12.02 14.13
N ASN A 295 -12.67 12.21 13.39
CA ASN A 295 -12.93 13.41 12.58
C ASN A 295 -11.78 13.73 11.60
N ILE A 296 -11.07 12.70 11.13
CA ILE A 296 -10.00 12.81 10.13
C ILE A 296 -10.59 12.45 8.77
N ARG A 297 -10.51 13.38 7.81
CA ARG A 297 -10.90 13.16 6.42
C ARG A 297 -9.66 13.30 5.54
N PRO A 298 -9.04 12.20 5.09
CA PRO A 298 -7.81 12.29 4.31
C PRO A 298 -7.99 13.10 3.04
N VAL A 299 -7.03 13.99 2.74
CA VAL A 299 -7.02 14.79 1.51
C VAL A 299 -6.51 14.01 0.30
N ARG A 300 -5.77 12.93 0.55
CA ARG A 300 -5.37 11.92 -0.43
C ARG A 300 -5.55 10.55 0.20
N ILE A 301 -6.14 9.63 -0.58
CA ILE A 301 -6.23 8.22 -0.23
C ILE A 301 -5.51 7.45 -1.32
N ILE A 302 -4.38 6.86 -0.95
CA ILE A 302 -3.55 6.03 -1.82
C ILE A 302 -3.74 4.58 -1.35
N SER A 303 -4.20 3.70 -2.24
CA SER A 303 -4.46 2.30 -1.89
C SER A 303 -3.89 1.40 -2.99
N GLY A 304 -3.06 0.42 -2.60
CA GLY A 304 -2.36 -0.44 -3.55
C GLY A 304 -1.18 -1.18 -2.94
N THR A 305 -0.26 -1.63 -3.80
CA THR A 305 0.91 -2.43 -3.42
C THR A 305 2.17 -1.59 -3.60
N PHE A 306 2.73 -1.09 -2.50
CA PHE A 306 3.87 -0.16 -2.53
C PHE A 306 5.11 -0.71 -1.81
N MET A 307 4.91 -1.47 -0.74
CA MET A 307 5.95 -2.18 0.00
C MET A 307 5.38 -3.52 0.49
N THR A 308 5.77 -4.60 -0.17
CA THR A 308 5.25 -5.93 0.15
C THR A 308 6.03 -6.61 1.28
N SER A 309 5.56 -7.79 1.66
CA SER A 309 6.35 -8.85 2.27
C SER A 309 6.07 -10.10 1.45
N LEU A 310 6.72 -10.26 0.29
CA LEU A 310 6.49 -11.34 -0.65
C LEU A 310 4.99 -11.57 -0.95
N ASN A 311 4.43 -12.71 -0.54
CA ASN A 311 3.04 -13.10 -0.70
C ASN A 311 2.19 -12.83 0.56
N GLY A 312 2.59 -11.87 1.39
CA GLY A 312 1.99 -11.58 2.69
C GLY A 312 0.51 -11.28 2.63
N GLN A 313 -0.28 -12.13 3.28
CA GLN A 313 -1.71 -11.94 3.50
C GLN A 313 -1.92 -10.93 4.63
N GLY A 314 -1.67 -9.67 4.32
CA GLY A 314 -1.81 -8.58 5.26
C GLY A 314 -1.80 -7.23 4.59
N PHE A 315 -2.08 -6.20 5.37
CA PHE A 315 -2.09 -4.82 4.92
C PHE A 315 -1.48 -3.92 5.99
N SER A 316 -1.20 -2.68 5.62
CA SER A 316 -0.74 -1.65 6.55
C SER A 316 -1.48 -0.35 6.31
N ILE A 317 -1.71 0.39 7.40
CA ILE A 317 -2.28 1.72 7.41
C ILE A 317 -1.14 2.68 7.71
N THR A 318 -0.98 3.70 6.88
CA THR A 318 -0.01 4.78 7.05
C THR A 318 -0.74 6.12 7.03
N LEU A 319 -0.45 6.97 8.01
CA LEU A 319 -0.91 8.36 8.06
C LEU A 319 0.28 9.30 7.97
N LEU A 320 0.24 10.22 7.01
CA LEU A 320 1.15 11.37 6.93
C LEU A 320 0.39 12.62 7.42
N ASN A 321 0.91 13.21 8.49
CA ASN A 321 0.46 14.49 9.03
C ASN A 321 1.13 15.63 8.24
N VAL A 322 0.43 16.24 7.28
CA VAL A 322 1.05 17.29 6.46
C VAL A 322 1.35 18.52 7.31
N VAL A 323 2.59 18.97 7.22
CA VAL A 323 3.10 20.18 7.86
C VAL A 323 3.78 21.08 6.83
N ASN A 324 4.00 22.34 7.19
CA ASN A 324 4.77 23.27 6.37
C ASN A 324 6.21 22.75 6.23
N THR A 325 6.75 22.78 5.02
CA THR A 325 8.13 22.33 4.72
C THR A 325 9.19 23.30 5.21
N ASP A 326 8.82 24.56 5.52
CA ASP A 326 9.71 25.63 5.99
C ASP A 326 10.91 25.90 5.07
N ILE A 327 10.73 25.67 3.76
CA ILE A 327 11.72 25.96 2.71
C ILE A 327 11.24 27.04 1.71
N GLY A 328 10.08 27.66 1.96
CA GLY A 328 9.48 28.64 1.05
C GLY A 328 8.75 28.04 -0.15
N GLY A 329 8.42 26.74 -0.08
CA GLY A 329 7.73 25.97 -1.12
C GLY A 329 8.64 24.95 -1.83
N PRO A 330 8.06 23.95 -2.51
CA PRO A 330 6.65 23.55 -2.51
C PRO A 330 6.19 22.91 -1.18
N GLY A 331 4.87 22.72 -1.02
CA GLY A 331 4.28 21.99 0.11
C GLY A 331 4.33 20.47 -0.06
N MET A 332 4.09 19.70 1.01
CA MET A 332 4.13 18.23 0.95
C MET A 332 3.11 17.62 -0.02
N ILE A 333 1.88 18.15 -0.08
CA ILE A 333 0.85 17.65 -1.01
C ILE A 333 1.26 17.89 -2.48
N GLU A 334 1.84 19.04 -2.78
CA GLU A 334 2.32 19.35 -4.12
C GLU A 334 3.45 18.41 -4.55
N LEU A 335 4.39 18.12 -3.63
CA LEU A 335 5.46 17.14 -3.87
C LEU A 335 4.93 15.71 -4.03
N LEU A 336 3.92 15.34 -3.24
CA LEU A 336 3.26 14.04 -3.35
C LEU A 336 2.58 13.88 -4.72
N ASP A 337 1.87 14.91 -5.19
CA ASP A 337 1.14 14.93 -6.46
C ASP A 337 2.06 15.14 -7.68
N ALA A 338 3.31 15.55 -7.48
CA ALA A 338 4.26 15.79 -8.58
C ALA A 338 4.45 14.53 -9.45
N PRO A 339 4.61 14.66 -10.78
CA PRO A 339 4.74 13.50 -11.67
C PRO A 339 6.02 12.70 -11.39
N SER A 340 5.95 11.40 -11.66
CA SER A 340 7.09 10.48 -11.61
C SER A 340 6.97 9.42 -12.69
N GLU A 341 8.10 9.02 -13.29
CA GLU A 341 8.17 7.98 -14.31
C GLU A 341 8.78 6.70 -13.73
N VAL A 342 8.04 6.09 -12.80
CA VAL A 342 8.44 4.87 -12.09
C VAL A 342 7.31 3.85 -12.10
N THR A 343 7.64 2.56 -12.13
CA THR A 343 6.64 1.48 -12.18
C THR A 343 6.06 1.15 -10.81
N GLY A 344 6.76 1.51 -9.72
CA GLY A 344 6.36 1.25 -8.35
C GLY A 344 5.40 2.27 -7.72
N TRP A 345 5.15 3.41 -8.37
CA TRP A 345 4.27 4.46 -7.86
C TRP A 345 2.92 4.46 -8.60
N SER A 346 1.96 3.71 -8.07
CA SER A 346 0.62 3.57 -8.66
C SER A 346 -0.43 4.48 -8.01
N ALA A 347 -0.21 5.80 -8.03
CA ALA A 347 -1.19 6.80 -7.57
C ALA A 347 -1.64 7.69 -8.75
N PRO A 348 -2.64 7.26 -9.56
CA PRO A 348 -2.93 7.88 -10.85
C PRO A 348 -3.77 9.16 -10.77
N MET A 349 -4.26 9.54 -9.58
CA MET A 349 -5.24 10.61 -9.42
C MET A 349 -4.58 11.99 -9.36
N GLN A 350 -5.00 12.86 -10.28
CA GLN A 350 -4.50 14.23 -10.36
C GLN A 350 -5.02 15.08 -9.21
N LYS A 351 -4.21 16.08 -8.82
CA LYS A 351 -4.56 17.10 -7.82
C LYS A 351 -5.94 17.72 -8.05
N THR A 352 -6.24 18.10 -9.29
CA THR A 352 -7.52 18.74 -9.67
C THR A 352 -8.74 17.85 -9.38
N SER A 353 -8.61 16.52 -9.51
CA SER A 353 -9.67 15.58 -9.17
C SER A 353 -9.96 15.55 -7.67
N TRP A 354 -8.92 15.58 -6.85
CA TRP A 354 -9.06 15.63 -5.39
C TRP A 354 -9.64 16.97 -4.91
N GLU A 355 -9.20 18.08 -5.49
CA GLU A 355 -9.66 19.43 -5.13
C GLU A 355 -11.11 19.69 -5.54
N ALA A 356 -11.60 19.04 -6.60
CA ALA A 356 -12.97 19.21 -7.08
C ALA A 356 -14.02 18.77 -6.04
N LYS A 357 -13.69 17.84 -5.13
CA LYS A 357 -14.60 17.28 -4.10
C LYS A 357 -15.99 16.93 -4.66
N ASN A 358 -16.03 16.44 -5.90
CA ASN A 358 -17.27 16.23 -6.61
C ASN A 358 -18.02 15.00 -6.04
N THR A 359 -19.14 15.24 -5.39
CA THR A 359 -20.04 14.19 -4.86
C THR A 359 -21.31 14.04 -5.70
N ALA A 360 -21.38 14.68 -6.88
CA ALA A 360 -22.56 14.63 -7.72
C ALA A 360 -22.80 13.19 -8.22
N THR A 361 -23.98 12.68 -7.93
CA THR A 361 -24.44 11.37 -8.41
C THR A 361 -25.47 11.56 -9.51
N ARG A 362 -25.49 10.67 -10.51
CA ARG A 362 -26.58 10.60 -11.51
C ARG A 362 -27.81 9.88 -10.90
N THR A 363 -28.23 10.34 -9.72
CA THR A 363 -29.42 9.86 -9.01
C THR A 363 -30.69 10.50 -9.53
N ASP A 364 -30.56 11.56 -10.33
CA ASP A 364 -31.68 12.07 -11.10
C ASP A 364 -32.10 10.96 -12.07
N THR A 365 -33.31 10.49 -11.86
CA THR A 365 -34.10 9.68 -12.77
C THR A 365 -34.29 10.43 -14.08
N ALA A 366 -33.24 10.58 -14.87
CA ALA A 366 -33.27 11.03 -16.25
C ALA A 366 -33.91 9.92 -17.08
N GLY A 367 -35.22 9.71 -16.90
CA GLY A 367 -36.01 8.69 -17.59
C GLY A 367 -37.29 8.18 -16.92
N THR A 368 -37.62 8.51 -15.65
CA THR A 368 -38.81 7.91 -15.00
C THR A 368 -40.11 8.71 -15.16
N ASN A 369 -40.09 9.87 -15.81
CA ASN A 369 -41.32 10.55 -16.25
C ASN A 369 -41.81 10.06 -17.63
N LYS A 370 -41.37 8.88 -18.09
CA LYS A 370 -42.20 8.14 -19.04
C LYS A 370 -43.31 7.50 -18.22
N GLU A 371 -44.51 8.08 -18.27
CA GLU A 371 -45.73 7.38 -17.86
C GLU A 371 -45.63 5.94 -18.40
N THR A 372 -45.52 4.98 -17.50
CA THR A 372 -45.55 3.57 -17.86
C THR A 372 -46.88 3.32 -18.55
N GLN A 373 -46.82 3.07 -19.85
CA GLN A 373 -47.97 2.68 -20.65
C GLN A 373 -48.60 1.44 -19.99
N PRO A 374 -49.90 1.45 -19.67
CA PRO A 374 -50.57 0.27 -19.14
C PRO A 374 -50.37 -0.89 -20.12
N SER A 375 -49.96 -2.04 -19.60
CA SER A 375 -49.75 -3.24 -20.43
C SER A 375 -51.04 -3.77 -21.08
N GLY A 376 -52.21 -3.24 -20.67
CA GLY A 376 -53.53 -3.70 -21.11
C GLY A 376 -53.88 -5.11 -20.61
N LEU A 377 -53.04 -5.70 -19.77
CA LEU A 377 -53.20 -7.06 -19.28
C LEU A 377 -54.32 -7.10 -18.23
N GLN A 378 -55.39 -7.85 -18.49
CA GLN A 378 -56.45 -8.09 -17.50
C GLN A 378 -56.18 -9.43 -16.79
N MET A 379 -55.95 -9.37 -15.49
CA MET A 379 -55.65 -10.56 -14.68
C MET A 379 -56.22 -10.42 -13.27
N ASP A 380 -56.66 -11.53 -12.67
CA ASP A 380 -57.02 -11.54 -11.25
C ASP A 380 -55.74 -11.38 -10.41
N ALA A 381 -55.61 -10.23 -9.76
CA ALA A 381 -54.45 -9.88 -8.93
C ALA A 381 -54.20 -10.90 -7.80
N LYS A 382 -55.25 -11.47 -7.21
CA LYS A 382 -55.09 -12.46 -6.12
C LYS A 382 -54.52 -13.76 -6.66
N HIS A 383 -55.08 -14.25 -7.77
CA HIS A 383 -54.58 -15.45 -8.43
C HIS A 383 -53.15 -15.26 -8.93
N ALA A 384 -52.85 -14.13 -9.59
CA ALA A 384 -51.53 -13.80 -10.09
C ALA A 384 -50.47 -13.75 -8.99
N THR A 385 -50.79 -13.11 -7.87
CA THR A 385 -49.89 -13.01 -6.72
C THR A 385 -49.60 -14.38 -6.14
N SER A 386 -50.63 -15.24 -6.03
CA SER A 386 -50.47 -16.61 -5.53
C SER A 386 -49.59 -17.46 -6.46
N VAL A 387 -49.84 -17.42 -7.77
CA VAL A 387 -49.06 -18.18 -8.76
C VAL A 387 -47.61 -17.70 -8.78
N LEU A 388 -47.39 -16.38 -8.79
CA LEU A 388 -46.05 -15.80 -8.80
C LEU A 388 -45.29 -16.17 -7.52
N THR A 389 -45.92 -16.06 -6.35
CA THR A 389 -45.29 -16.43 -5.07
C THR A 389 -44.82 -17.88 -5.08
N ASN A 390 -45.71 -18.81 -5.46
CA ASN A 390 -45.37 -20.23 -5.57
C ASN A 390 -44.24 -20.49 -6.59
N ALA A 391 -44.23 -19.77 -7.71
CA ALA A 391 -43.17 -19.92 -8.71
C ALA A 391 -41.82 -19.43 -8.19
N LEU A 392 -41.79 -18.27 -7.50
CA LEU A 392 -40.57 -17.72 -6.90
C LEU A 392 -40.03 -18.60 -5.77
N GLU A 393 -40.90 -19.15 -4.92
CA GLU A 393 -40.52 -20.10 -3.87
C GLU A 393 -39.87 -21.37 -4.46
N ARG A 394 -40.40 -21.88 -5.57
CA ARG A 394 -39.79 -23.02 -6.29
C ARG A 394 -38.43 -22.68 -6.86
N VAL A 395 -38.24 -21.47 -7.38
CA VAL A 395 -36.93 -20.99 -7.87
C VAL A 395 -35.93 -20.90 -6.72
N ILE A 396 -36.35 -20.40 -5.55
CA ILE A 396 -35.49 -20.34 -4.35
C ILE A 396 -35.11 -21.76 -3.89
N ALA A 397 -36.06 -22.69 -3.86
CA ALA A 397 -35.82 -24.07 -3.44
C ALA A 397 -34.91 -24.83 -4.42
N ALA A 398 -34.94 -24.50 -5.70
CA ALA A 398 -34.11 -25.12 -6.74
C ALA A 398 -32.65 -24.64 -6.75
N GLU A 399 -32.33 -23.57 -6.01
CA GLU A 399 -30.99 -22.95 -6.04
C GLU A 399 -29.84 -23.94 -5.85
N PRO A 400 -29.81 -24.81 -4.82
CA PRO A 400 -28.65 -25.68 -4.59
C PRO A 400 -28.39 -26.66 -5.75
N GLU A 401 -29.45 -27.13 -6.41
CA GLU A 401 -29.35 -28.05 -7.53
C GLU A 401 -28.90 -27.34 -8.81
N VAL A 402 -29.44 -26.14 -9.08
CA VAL A 402 -29.03 -25.32 -10.23
C VAL A 402 -27.56 -24.91 -10.09
N THR A 403 -27.17 -24.40 -8.92
CA THR A 403 -25.76 -24.06 -8.59
C THR A 403 -24.84 -25.26 -8.79
N LYS A 404 -25.26 -26.47 -8.36
CA LYS A 404 -24.48 -27.69 -8.54
C LYS A 404 -24.23 -28.01 -10.02
N TYR A 405 -25.27 -28.00 -10.87
CA TYR A 405 -25.10 -28.31 -12.29
C TYR A 405 -24.32 -27.22 -13.03
N ASP A 406 -24.55 -25.96 -12.67
CA ASP A 406 -23.81 -24.84 -13.20
C ASP A 406 -22.32 -24.89 -12.82
N THR A 407 -21.97 -25.38 -11.62
CA THR A 407 -20.55 -25.61 -11.25
C THR A 407 -19.85 -26.64 -12.14
N ILE A 408 -20.58 -27.57 -12.76
CA ILE A 408 -20.00 -28.63 -13.59
C ILE A 408 -19.58 -28.10 -14.98
N VAL A 409 -20.37 -27.20 -15.57
CA VAL A 409 -20.20 -26.77 -16.97
C VAL A 409 -20.10 -25.24 -17.16
N GLY A 410 -20.43 -24.47 -16.12
CA GLY A 410 -20.43 -23.01 -16.06
C GLY A 410 -19.58 -22.50 -14.89
N ASP A 411 -19.96 -21.37 -14.32
CA ASP A 411 -19.23 -20.67 -13.26
C ASP A 411 -19.83 -20.87 -11.86
N GLY A 412 -20.96 -21.56 -11.76
CA GLY A 412 -21.54 -22.00 -10.48
C GLY A 412 -22.28 -20.90 -9.73
N ASP A 413 -22.78 -19.87 -10.43
CA ASP A 413 -23.50 -18.75 -9.82
C ASP A 413 -24.99 -18.68 -10.21
N CYS A 414 -25.43 -19.47 -11.21
CA CYS A 414 -26.74 -19.35 -11.82
C CYS A 414 -27.88 -19.54 -10.80
N GLY A 415 -27.76 -20.57 -9.93
CA GLY A 415 -28.75 -20.80 -8.88
C GLY A 415 -28.82 -19.63 -7.90
N ILE A 416 -27.66 -19.12 -7.46
CA ILE A 416 -27.56 -17.98 -6.54
C ILE A 416 -28.18 -16.73 -7.19
N GLY A 417 -27.92 -16.49 -8.47
CA GLY A 417 -28.50 -15.39 -9.24
C GLY A 417 -30.03 -15.48 -9.32
N LEU A 418 -30.57 -16.65 -9.63
CA LEU A 418 -32.02 -16.90 -9.69
C LEU A 418 -32.70 -16.71 -8.33
N LYS A 419 -32.10 -17.22 -7.26
CA LYS A 419 -32.58 -17.02 -5.88
C LYS A 419 -32.62 -15.55 -5.51
N ARG A 420 -31.54 -14.79 -5.76
CA ARG A 420 -31.49 -13.34 -5.50
C ARG A 420 -32.59 -12.59 -6.26
N GLY A 421 -32.83 -12.95 -7.52
CA GLY A 421 -33.90 -12.39 -8.33
C GLY A 421 -35.30 -12.68 -7.76
N ALA A 422 -35.51 -13.88 -7.24
CA ALA A 422 -36.77 -14.28 -6.61
C ALA A 422 -37.01 -13.57 -5.27
N GLU A 423 -35.99 -13.52 -4.41
CA GLU A 423 -36.02 -12.83 -3.10
C GLU A 423 -36.23 -11.30 -3.26
N GLY A 424 -35.63 -10.69 -4.29
CA GLY A 424 -35.74 -9.25 -4.56
C GLY A 424 -37.15 -8.74 -4.88
N LYS A 425 -38.10 -9.62 -5.22
CA LYS A 425 -39.51 -9.23 -5.46
C LYS A 425 -40.39 -9.28 -4.20
N PHE A 426 -39.99 -10.01 -3.17
CA PHE A 426 -40.70 -10.05 -1.89
C PHE A 426 -40.49 -8.79 -1.04
N THR A 427 -39.49 -7.97 -1.36
CA THR A 427 -39.17 -6.72 -0.64
C THR A 427 -39.75 -5.46 -1.28
N LYS A 428 -40.25 -5.51 -2.53
CA LYS A 428 -40.82 -4.36 -3.27
C LYS A 428 -42.34 -4.43 -3.49
N THR A 429 -43.02 -5.37 -2.84
CA THR A 429 -44.39 -5.78 -3.17
C THR A 429 -45.51 -4.76 -2.89
N PRO A 430 -45.38 -3.68 -2.06
CA PRO A 430 -46.49 -2.73 -1.94
C PRO A 430 -46.69 -1.82 -3.16
N HIS A 431 -45.76 -1.77 -4.12
CA HIS A 431 -45.84 -0.84 -5.26
C HIS A 431 -45.90 -1.50 -6.64
N CYS A 432 -45.34 -2.71 -6.82
CA CYS A 432 -45.34 -3.35 -8.14
C CYS A 432 -46.71 -3.91 -8.57
N LEU A 433 -47.65 -4.10 -7.65
CA LEU A 433 -49.02 -4.57 -7.96
C LEU A 433 -50.00 -3.44 -8.29
N ASN A 434 -49.60 -2.17 -8.19
CA ASN A 434 -50.42 -1.03 -8.64
C ASN A 434 -50.19 -0.66 -10.12
N VAL A 435 -49.40 -1.46 -10.86
CA VAL A 435 -49.08 -1.25 -12.29
C VAL A 435 -49.42 -2.49 -13.14
N LEU A 436 -50.12 -3.47 -12.56
CA LEU A 436 -50.87 -4.51 -13.27
C LEU A 436 -52.35 -4.13 -13.14
#